data_AF-A0A936N5S8-F1
#
_entry.id   AF-A0A936N5S8-F1
#
_cell.length_a   1.000
_cell.length_b   1.000
_cell.length_c   1.000
_cell.angle_alpha   90.00
_cell.angle_beta   90.00
_cell.angle_gamma   90.00
#
_symmetry.space_group_name_H-M   'P 1'
#
loop_
_entity.id
_entity.type
_entity.pdbx_description
1 polymer ?
#
loop_
_entity_poly.entity_id
_entity_poly.type
_entity_poly.pdbx_seq_one_letter_code
_entity_poly.pdbx_strand_id
1 'polypeptide(L)'
;MALIVIVNSFFEELLLIGYLFKRFEKLHPALIILISSIIRASFHTYLGWQNLPSVFILALIFGLYYTRQKKLWPIIIAHAIGNIFYFFNENYNWIEV
;
A
#
# COMPACT_ATOMS: atom_id res chain seq x y z
N MET A 1 16.49 -2.20 -11.19
CA MET A 1 15.05 -2.47 -11.01
C MET A 1 14.65 -2.60 -9.54
N ALA A 2 15.27 -3.49 -8.74
CA ALA A 2 14.90 -3.71 -7.33
C ALA A 2 14.92 -2.46 -6.42
N LEU A 3 15.90 -1.56 -6.59
CA LEU A 3 15.96 -0.32 -5.80
C LEU A 3 14.73 0.58 -6.02
N ILE A 4 14.23 0.66 -7.25
CA ILE A 4 13.06 1.47 -7.60
C ILE A 4 11.81 0.91 -6.91
N VAL A 5 11.67 -0.42 -6.86
CA VAL A 5 10.55 -1.09 -6.19
C VAL A 5 10.51 -0.75 -4.69
N ILE A 6 11.67 -0.80 -4.02
CA ILE A 6 11.79 -0.50 -2.59
C ILE A 6 11.53 0.99 -2.30
N VAL A 7 12.13 1.87 -3.11
CA VAL A 7 11.93 3.33 -2.98
C VAL A 7 10.48 3.71 -3.22
N ASN A 8 9.81 3.05 -4.18
CA ASN A 8 8.39 3.25 -4.44
C ASN A 8 7.54 2.86 -3.24
N SER A 9 7.74 1.66 -2.68
CA SER A 9 7.02 1.21 -1.48
C SER A 9 7.23 2.14 -0.29
N PHE A 10 8.47 2.61 -0.07
CA PHE A 10 8.76 3.58 0.98
C PHE A 10 7.99 4.89 0.77
N PHE A 11 8.04 5.45 -0.44
CA PHE A 11 7.37 6.72 -0.76
C PHE A 11 5.86 6.63 -0.59
N GLU A 12 5.24 5.57 -1.11
CA GLU A 12 3.80 5.35 -0.98
C GLU A 12 3.36 5.27 0.47
N GLU A 13 4.02 4.46 1.30
CA GLU A 13 3.63 4.32 2.70
C GLU A 13 3.92 5.58 3.51
N LEU A 14 5.03 6.27 3.23
CA LEU A 14 5.35 7.53 3.89
C LEU A 14 4.28 8.58 3.62
N LEU A 15 3.75 8.65 2.40
CA LEU A 15 2.71 9.60 2.02
C LEU A 15 1.32 9.17 2.53
N LEU A 16 0.89 7.95 2.20
CA LEU A 16 -0.49 7.47 2.42
C LEU A 16 -0.76 7.08 3.86
N ILE A 17 0.20 6.48 4.55
CA ILE A 17 0.04 6.06 5.94
C ILE A 17 0.73 7.05 6.88
N GLY A 18 1.96 7.47 6.60
CA GLY A 18 2.71 8.38 7.47
C GLY A 18 2.11 9.80 7.52
N TYR A 19 2.20 10.51 6.40
CA TYR A 19 1.78 11.91 6.30
C TYR A 19 0.26 12.06 6.42
N LEU A 20 -0.52 11.29 5.66
CA LEU A 20 -1.97 11.46 5.60
C LEU A 20 -2.65 11.20 6.96
N PHE A 21 -2.26 10.14 7.67
CA PHE A 21 -2.83 9.86 8.99
C PHE A 21 -2.45 10.91 10.03
N LYS A 22 -1.23 11.45 9.96
CA LYS A 22 -0.81 12.55 10.83
C LYS A 22 -1.58 13.83 10.49
N ARG A 23 -1.72 14.14 9.19
CA ARG A 23 -2.39 15.35 8.70
C ARG A 23 -3.88 15.40 9.07
N PHE A 24 -4.52 14.24 9.12
CA PHE A 24 -5.94 14.09 9.41
C PHE A 24 -6.21 13.41 10.76
N GLU A 25 -5.26 13.42 11.70
CA GLU A 25 -5.36 12.70 12.99
C GLU A 25 -6.58 13.08 13.85
N LYS A 26 -7.19 14.24 13.58
CA LYS A 26 -8.42 14.72 14.23
C LYS A 26 -9.70 14.08 13.67
N LEU A 27 -9.65 13.43 12.51
CA LEU A 27 -10.79 12.71 11.93
C LEU A 27 -10.93 11.32 12.56
N HIS A 28 -12.13 10.74 12.43
CA HIS A 28 -12.34 9.37 12.85
C HIS A 28 -11.40 8.42 12.06
N PRO A 29 -10.74 7.44 12.71
CA PRO A 29 -9.76 6.58 12.05
C PRO A 29 -10.29 5.88 10.79
N ALA A 30 -11.56 5.46 10.80
CA ALA A 30 -12.19 4.83 9.64
C ALA A 30 -12.26 5.75 8.40
N LEU A 31 -12.45 7.06 8.59
CA LEU A 31 -12.49 8.02 7.47
C LEU A 31 -11.10 8.15 6.84
N ILE A 32 -10.05 8.24 7.66
CA ILE A 32 -8.67 8.36 7.18
C ILE A 32 -8.27 7.09 6.43
N ILE A 33 -8.62 5.91 6.96
CA ILE A 33 -8.39 4.62 6.30
C ILE A 33 -9.08 4.59 4.92
N LEU A 34 -10.35 5.00 4.86
CA LEU A 34 -11.12 5.01 3.61
C LEU A 34 -10.50 5.98 2.59
N ILE A 35 -10.18 7.21 3.00
CA ILE A 35 -9.54 8.22 2.13
C ILE A 35 -8.20 7.69 1.62
N SER A 36 -7.34 7.18 2.50
CA SER A 36 -6.06 6.59 2.12
C SER A 36 -6.21 5.44 1.12
N SER A 37 -7.23 4.60 1.29
CA SER A 37 -7.46 3.43 0.45
C SER A 37 -7.99 3.82 -0.93
N ILE A 38 -8.88 4.81 -0.99
CA ILE A 38 -9.38 5.38 -2.25
C ILE A 38 -8.24 6.05 -3.01
N ILE A 39 -7.40 6.86 -2.35
CA ILE A 39 -6.25 7.50 -2.99
C ILE A 39 -5.29 6.43 -3.53
N ARG A 40 -5.01 5.37 -2.77
CA ARG A 40 -4.15 4.28 -3.27
C ARG A 40 -4.74 3.63 -4.51
N ALA A 41 -5.99 3.21 -4.44
CA ALA A 41 -6.66 2.53 -5.55
C ALA A 41 -6.71 3.41 -6.82
N SER A 42 -6.88 4.73 -6.68
CA SER A 42 -7.01 5.62 -7.85
C SER A 42 -5.76 5.66 -8.73
N PHE A 43 -4.56 5.70 -8.14
CA PHE A 43 -3.32 5.67 -8.92
C PHE A 43 -2.86 4.26 -9.28
N HIS A 44 -3.49 3.18 -8.77
CA HIS A 44 -3.23 1.80 -9.18
C HIS A 44 -4.15 1.30 -10.31
N THR A 45 -4.94 2.20 -10.90
CA THR A 45 -5.79 1.89 -12.07
C THR A 45 -5.00 1.39 -13.27
N TYR A 46 -3.69 1.71 -13.38
CA TYR A 46 -2.81 1.21 -14.45
C TYR A 46 -2.57 -0.31 -14.40
N LEU A 47 -2.79 -0.95 -13.24
CA LEU A 47 -2.72 -2.41 -13.11
C LEU A 47 -3.95 -3.11 -13.70
N GLY A 48 -4.96 -2.35 -14.16
CA GLY A 48 -6.22 -2.88 -14.65
C GLY A 48 -7.28 -3.00 -13.57
N TRP A 49 -8.55 -2.97 -14.01
CA TRP A 49 -9.70 -2.87 -13.10
C TRP A 49 -9.83 -4.06 -12.13
N GLN A 50 -9.45 -5.26 -12.57
CA GLN A 50 -9.42 -6.47 -11.76
C GLN A 50 -8.47 -6.40 -10.54
N ASN A 51 -7.44 -5.55 -10.57
CA ASN A 51 -6.48 -5.41 -9.46
C ASN A 51 -6.89 -4.34 -8.43
N LEU A 52 -7.90 -3.51 -8.72
CA LEU A 52 -8.35 -2.49 -7.77
C LEU A 52 -8.86 -3.07 -6.43
N PRO A 53 -9.65 -4.17 -6.40
CA PRO A 53 -10.12 -4.73 -5.14
C PRO A 53 -8.98 -5.20 -4.23
N SER A 54 -7.94 -5.84 -4.78
CA SER A 54 -6.81 -6.33 -3.99
C SER A 54 -5.98 -5.18 -3.42
N VAL A 55 -5.70 -4.15 -4.23
CA VAL A 55 -5.01 -2.93 -3.78
C VAL A 55 -5.80 -2.22 -2.68
N PHE A 56 -7.12 -2.08 -2.86
CA PHE A 56 -7.98 -1.43 -1.89
C PHE A 56 -8.04 -2.20 -0.56
N ILE A 57 -8.21 -3.52 -0.61
CA ILE A 57 -8.21 -4.38 0.59
C ILE A 57 -6.87 -4.29 1.33
N LEU A 58 -5.75 -4.33 0.61
CA LEU A 58 -4.43 -4.20 1.21
C LEU A 58 -4.26 -2.85 1.92
N ALA A 59 -4.72 -1.76 1.31
CA ALA A 59 -4.70 -0.43 1.91
C ALA A 59 -5.55 -0.36 3.19
N LEU A 60 -6.71 -1.01 3.21
CA LEU A 60 -7.53 -1.13 4.42
C LEU A 60 -6.76 -1.86 5.53
N ILE A 61 -6.11 -2.98 5.22
CA ILE A 61 -5.31 -3.77 6.18
C ILE A 61 -4.17 -2.91 6.76
N PHE A 62 -3.44 -2.19 5.91
CA PHE A 62 -2.34 -1.32 6.34
C PHE A 62 -2.84 -0.18 7.23
N GLY A 63 -3.96 0.46 6.88
CA GLY A 63 -4.58 1.47 7.71
C GLY A 63 -5.07 0.94 9.06
N LEU A 64 -5.71 -0.24 9.08
CA LEU A 64 -6.15 -0.92 10.30
C LEU A 64 -4.98 -1.35 11.20
N TYR A 65 -3.85 -1.75 10.60
CA TYR A 65 -2.62 -2.05 11.33
C TYR A 65 -2.03 -0.77 11.94
N TYR A 66 -1.88 0.28 11.14
CA TYR A 66 -1.28 1.54 11.58
C TYR A 66 -2.08 2.21 12.69
N THR A 67 -3.41 2.19 12.62
CA THR A 67 -4.26 2.75 13.67
C THR A 67 -4.06 2.09 15.04
N ARG A 68 -3.73 0.79 15.07
CA ARG A 68 -3.47 0.05 16.31
C ARG A 68 -2.01 0.16 16.76
N GLN A 69 -1.07 0.01 15.83
CA GLN A 69 0.35 -0.18 16.16
C GLN A 69 1.17 1.11 16.08
N LYS A 70 0.73 2.08 15.27
CA LYS A 70 1.44 3.35 15.00
C LYS A 70 2.89 3.14 14.54
N LYS A 71 3.20 2.00 13.92
CA LYS A 71 4.50 1.63 13.38
C LYS A 71 4.42 1.57 11.86
N LEU A 72 5.17 2.45 11.19
CA LEU A 72 5.17 2.52 9.72
C LEU A 72 6.11 1.48 9.08
N TRP A 73 7.25 1.19 9.71
CA TRP A 73 8.28 0.29 9.16
C TRP A 73 7.77 -1.11 8.77
N PRO A 74 6.92 -1.79 9.56
CA PRO A 74 6.38 -3.10 9.15
C PRO A 74 5.54 -3.03 7.87
N ILE A 75 4.80 -1.94 7.67
CA ILE A 75 3.98 -1.73 6.47
C ILE A 75 4.89 -1.51 5.25
N ILE A 76 5.91 -0.67 5.39
CA ILE A 76 6.90 -0.42 4.32
C ILE A 76 7.54 -1.74 3.89
N ILE A 77 7.97 -2.57 4.84
CA ILE A 77 8.60 -3.86 4.55
C ILE A 77 7.60 -4.81 3.86
N ALA A 78 6.38 -4.93 4.38
CA ALA A 78 5.36 -5.78 3.78
C ALA A 78 5.02 -5.36 2.34
N HIS A 79 4.90 -4.06 2.10
CA HIS A 79 4.66 -3.53 0.76
C HIS A 79 5.85 -3.76 -0.18
N ALA A 80 7.09 -3.52 0.27
CA ALA A 80 8.28 -3.77 -0.53
C ALA A 80 8.39 -5.24 -0.94
N ILE A 81 8.11 -6.17 -0.02
CA ILE A 81 8.07 -7.62 -0.31
C ILE A 81 6.98 -7.92 -1.35
N GLY A 82 5.76 -7.40 -1.16
CA GLY A 82 4.66 -7.59 -2.11
C GLY A 82 5.01 -7.12 -3.53
N ASN A 83 5.64 -5.96 -3.66
CA ASN A 83 6.05 -5.44 -4.97
C ASN A 83 7.18 -6.27 -5.60
N ILE A 84 8.09 -6.83 -4.79
CA ILE A 84 9.12 -7.75 -5.29
C ILE A 84 8.47 -9.01 -5.86
N PHE A 85 7.50 -9.61 -5.16
CA PHE A 85 6.76 -10.77 -5.67
C PHE A 85 6.00 -10.45 -6.95
N TYR A 86 5.29 -9.33 -6.99
CA TYR A 86 4.58 -8.87 -8.19
C TYR A 86 5.54 -8.68 -9.36
N PHE A 87 6.67 -8.00 -9.15
CA PHE A 87 7.69 -7.79 -10.17
C PHE A 87 8.23 -9.12 -10.73
N PHE A 88 8.57 -10.10 -9.87
CA PHE A 88 9.06 -11.39 -10.37
C PHE A 88 7.97 -12.19 -11.10
N ASN A 89 6.73 -12.14 -10.63
CA ASN A 89 5.62 -12.84 -11.28
C ASN A 89 5.39 -12.34 -12.71
N GLU A 90 5.29 -11.02 -12.89
CA GLU A 90 5.03 -10.41 -14.21
C GLU A 90 6.18 -10.61 -15.21
N ASN A 91 7.43 -10.67 -14.74
CA ASN A 91 8.59 -10.74 -15.64
C ASN A 91 9.05 -12.17 -15.94
N TYR A 92 8.64 -13.15 -15.14
CA TYR A 92 9.26 -14.48 -15.19
C TYR A 92 8.33 -15.63 -14.75
N ASN A 93 7.05 -15.39 -14.42
CA ASN A 93 6.07 -16.41 -14.02
C ASN A 93 6.53 -17.39 -12.92
N TRP A 94 7.10 -16.88 -11.82
CA TRP A 94 7.64 -17.71 -10.73
C TRP A 94 6.56 -18.39 -9.87
N ILE A 95 5.30 -17.94 -10.01
CA ILE A 95 4.15 -18.53 -9.34
C ILE A 95 3.37 -19.28 -10.41
N GLU A 96 3.77 -20.54 -10.66
CA GLU A 96 2.98 -21.48 -11.44
C GLU A 96 1.76 -21.89 -10.61
N VAL A 97 0.61 -21.24 -10.84
CA VAL A 97 -0.72 -21.70 -10.44
C VAL A 97 -1.62 -21.67 -11.65
#